data_AF-A0A821M1Q5-F1
#
_entry.id   AF-A0A821M1Q5-F1
#
_cell.length_a   1.000
_cell.length_b   1.000
_cell.length_c   1.000
_cell.angle_alpha   90.00
_cell.angle_beta   90.00
_cell.angle_gamma   90.00
#
_symmetry.space_group_name_H-M   'P 1'
#
loop_
_entity.id
_entity.type
_entity.pdbx_description
1 polymer ?
#
loop_
_entity_poly.entity_id
_entity_poly.type
_entity_poly.pdbx_seq_one_letter_code
_entity_poly.pdbx_strand_id
1 'polypeptide(L)'
;MPRLNKFTFNIRLFNRLPNQINIPSNENIQYTFKDFKDTQIISCVDYFQEKQYSYCHIYSYPYRMNYYDNISNNFPGGLFKNVHTVSLFDERPFEYEFFLRIAQSFPFTKELTVANEKPQKNKLYRKS
;
A
#
# COMPACT_ATOMS: atom_id res chain seq x y z
N MET A 1 -14.28 19.22 -27.93
CA MET A 1 -13.69 17.94 -27.49
C MET A 1 -14.42 17.51 -26.22
N PRO A 2 -15.05 16.32 -26.20
CA PRO A 2 -15.68 15.84 -24.98
C PRO A 2 -14.59 15.71 -23.92
N ARG A 3 -14.79 16.32 -22.75
CA ARG A 3 -13.94 16.11 -21.57
C ARG A 3 -14.07 14.63 -21.22
N LEU A 4 -13.11 13.81 -21.66
CA LEU A 4 -13.02 12.44 -21.17
C LEU A 4 -12.98 12.53 -19.65
N ASN A 5 -13.95 11.88 -19.00
CA ASN A 5 -13.96 11.74 -17.55
C ASN A 5 -12.57 11.28 -17.12
N LYS A 6 -11.93 12.02 -16.20
CA LYS A 6 -10.64 11.66 -15.64
C LYS A 6 -10.71 10.19 -15.21
N PHE A 7 -9.99 9.33 -15.92
CA PHE A 7 -10.07 7.89 -15.72
C PHE A 7 -9.40 7.55 -14.39
N THR A 8 -10.21 7.30 -13.37
CA THR A 8 -9.71 6.87 -12.06
C THR A 8 -9.65 5.35 -12.03
N PHE A 9 -8.50 4.78 -11.69
CA PHE A 9 -8.31 3.35 -11.57
C PHE A 9 -7.60 2.97 -10.27
N ASN A 10 -7.82 1.71 -9.90
CA ASN A 10 -7.10 0.98 -8.87
C ASN A 10 -6.78 -0.40 -9.47
N ILE A 11 -5.50 -0.75 -9.52
CA ILE A 11 -5.01 -2.05 -9.94
C ILE A 11 -4.30 -2.68 -8.74
N ARG A 12 -4.74 -3.88 -8.37
CA ARG A 12 -4.08 -4.72 -7.37
C ARG A 12 -3.49 -5.93 -8.08
N LEU A 13 -2.24 -6.23 -7.76
CA LEU A 13 -1.48 -7.32 -8.33
C LEU A 13 -0.95 -8.17 -7.18
N PHE A 14 -1.15 -9.48 -7.30
CA PHE A 14 -0.56 -10.47 -6.44
C PHE A 14 0.23 -11.44 -7.31
N ASN A 15 1.54 -11.48 -7.13
CA ASN A 15 2.42 -12.32 -7.95
C ASN A 15 3.14 -13.32 -7.07
N ARG A 16 3.12 -14.60 -7.45
CA ARG A 16 4.04 -15.59 -6.90
C ARG A 16 5.41 -15.35 -7.52
N LEU A 17 6.46 -15.34 -6.71
CA LEU A 17 7.85 -15.10 -7.11
C LEU A 17 8.72 -16.37 -7.30
N PRO A 18 8.23 -17.63 -7.37
CA PRO A 18 9.14 -18.76 -7.50
C PRO A 18 9.89 -18.64 -8.84
N ASN A 19 11.22 -18.55 -8.77
CA ASN A 19 12.14 -18.40 -9.91
C ASN A 19 12.04 -17.06 -10.66
N GLN A 20 11.49 -16.01 -10.06
CA GLN A 20 11.41 -14.70 -10.73
C GLN A 20 12.72 -13.91 -10.56
N ILE A 21 13.40 -13.65 -11.69
CA ILE A 21 14.72 -12.98 -11.71
C ILE A 21 14.59 -11.46 -11.64
N ASN A 22 13.51 -10.90 -12.20
CA ASN A 22 13.28 -9.47 -12.27
C ASN A 22 12.04 -9.07 -11.46
N ILE A 23 12.26 -8.15 -10.54
CA ILE A 23 11.28 -7.70 -9.57
C ILE A 23 11.14 -6.17 -9.74
N PRO A 24 10.03 -5.67 -10.32
CA PRO A 24 9.92 -4.27 -10.75
C PRO A 24 9.77 -3.31 -9.58
N SER A 25 10.65 -2.33 -9.44
CA SER A 25 10.52 -1.32 -8.37
C SER A 25 9.27 -0.44 -8.54
N ASN A 26 8.91 0.32 -7.50
CA ASN A 26 7.83 1.32 -7.60
C ASN A 26 8.07 2.29 -8.76
N GLU A 27 9.32 2.73 -8.95
CA GLU A 27 9.72 3.64 -10.02
C GLU A 27 9.52 2.98 -11.39
N ASN A 28 9.86 1.69 -11.54
CA ASN A 28 9.63 0.98 -12.81
C ASN A 28 8.14 0.89 -13.14
N ILE A 29 7.31 0.61 -12.15
CA ILE A 29 5.85 0.52 -12.34
C ILE A 29 5.28 1.89 -12.69
N GLN A 30 5.63 2.95 -11.96
CA GLN A 30 5.15 4.30 -12.25
C GLN A 30 5.62 4.79 -13.63
N TYR A 31 6.84 4.45 -14.03
CA TYR A 31 7.37 4.80 -15.35
C TYR A 31 6.57 4.17 -16.50
N THR A 32 5.92 3.03 -16.26
CA THR A 32 5.01 2.39 -17.25
C THR A 32 3.84 3.29 -17.60
N PHE A 33 3.46 4.22 -16.71
CA PHE A 33 2.36 5.16 -16.93
C PHE A 33 2.83 6.58 -17.26
N LYS A 34 4.10 6.78 -17.63
CA LYS A 34 4.66 8.12 -17.91
C LYS A 34 3.87 8.94 -18.95
N ASP A 35 3.18 8.26 -19.87
CA ASP A 35 2.43 8.89 -20.96
C ASP A 35 0.97 9.22 -20.56
N PHE A 36 0.52 8.80 -19.36
CA PHE A 36 -0.79 9.18 -18.81
C PHE A 36 -0.76 10.61 -18.25
N LYS A 37 -0.99 11.58 -19.13
CA LYS A 37 -1.07 13.01 -18.78
C LYS A 37 -2.22 13.27 -17.79
N ASP A 38 -2.07 14.31 -16.97
CA ASP A 38 -3.07 14.83 -16.01
C ASP A 38 -3.53 13.87 -14.91
N THR A 39 -2.84 12.75 -14.73
CA THR A 39 -3.13 11.74 -13.71
C THR A 39 -1.88 11.48 -12.87
N GLN A 40 -1.92 11.87 -11.60
CA GLN A 40 -0.89 11.47 -10.65
C GLN A 40 -1.13 10.00 -10.30
N ILE A 41 -0.23 9.13 -10.76
CA ILE A 41 -0.29 7.69 -10.54
C ILE A 41 0.72 7.34 -9.46
N ILE A 42 0.26 6.63 -8.44
CA ILE A 42 1.09 6.18 -7.33
C ILE A 42 1.07 4.66 -7.35
N SER A 43 2.24 4.07 -7.11
CA SER A 43 2.38 2.64 -6.85
C SER A 43 2.92 2.43 -5.44
N CYS A 44 2.49 1.34 -4.81
CA CYS A 44 3.13 0.72 -3.66
C CYS A 44 3.43 -0.72 -4.03
N VAL A 45 4.66 -1.17 -3.81
CA VAL A 45 5.10 -2.53 -4.09
C VAL A 45 5.76 -3.09 -2.86
N ASP A 46 5.34 -4.29 -2.50
CA ASP A 46 5.78 -5.03 -1.35
C ASP A 46 6.27 -6.41 -1.75
N TYR A 47 7.38 -6.81 -1.12
CA TYR A 47 8.06 -8.06 -1.37
C TYR A 47 8.10 -8.87 -0.08
N PHE A 48 7.42 -10.01 -0.11
CA PHE A 48 7.32 -10.96 0.98
C PHE A 48 8.24 -12.13 0.64
N GLN A 49 9.50 -12.00 1.06
CA GLN A 49 10.58 -12.90 0.65
C GLN A 49 10.39 -14.31 1.20
N GLU A 50 9.94 -14.42 2.45
CA GLU A 50 9.77 -15.71 3.11
C GLU A 50 8.63 -16.51 2.48
N LYS A 51 7.60 -15.82 2.01
CA LYS A 51 6.45 -16.41 1.33
C LYS A 51 6.59 -16.49 -0.19
N GLN A 52 7.66 -15.92 -0.74
CA GLN A 52 7.90 -15.89 -2.18
C GLN A 52 6.72 -15.32 -2.97
N TYR A 53 6.15 -14.19 -2.53
CA TYR A 53 5.18 -13.44 -3.32
C TYR A 53 5.43 -11.93 -3.23
N SER A 54 4.87 -11.19 -4.18
CA SER A 54 4.81 -9.74 -4.15
C SER A 54 3.38 -9.26 -4.23
N TYR A 55 3.14 -8.14 -3.58
CA TYR A 55 1.91 -7.39 -3.73
C TYR A 55 2.25 -6.04 -4.36
N CYS A 56 1.47 -5.62 -5.34
CA CYS A 56 1.57 -4.29 -5.89
C CYS A 56 0.18 -3.67 -5.97
N HIS A 57 0.10 -2.42 -5.55
CA HIS A 57 -1.10 -1.61 -5.66
C HIS A 57 -0.78 -0.33 -6.43
N ILE A 58 -1.51 -0.09 -7.51
CA ILE A 58 -1.33 1.05 -8.40
C ILE A 58 -2.65 1.80 -8.47
N TYR A 59 -2.63 3.10 -8.25
CA TYR A 59 -3.85 3.89 -8.29
C TYR A 59 -3.62 5.32 -8.78
N SER A 60 -4.65 5.86 -9.43
CA SER A 60 -4.69 7.25 -9.86
C SER A 60 -5.26 8.15 -8.77
N TYR A 61 -4.72 9.36 -8.63
CA TYR A 61 -5.28 10.41 -7.77
C TYR A 61 -6.30 11.30 -8.51
N PRO A 62 -7.43 11.68 -7.88
CA PRO A 62 -7.88 11.28 -6.54
C PRO A 62 -8.44 9.86 -6.51
N TYR A 63 -8.15 9.11 -5.44
CA TYR A 63 -8.70 7.77 -5.22
C TYR A 63 -10.15 7.87 -4.74
N ARG A 64 -10.97 6.90 -5.17
CA ARG A 64 -12.39 6.77 -4.77
C ARG A 64 -12.69 5.46 -4.05
N MET A 65 -11.65 4.70 -3.72
CA MET A 65 -11.80 3.42 -3.03
C MET A 65 -12.24 3.64 -1.58
N ASN A 66 -13.11 2.74 -1.10
CA ASN A 66 -13.59 2.70 0.28
C ASN A 66 -12.87 1.68 1.16
N TYR A 67 -12.02 0.83 0.58
CA TYR A 67 -11.19 -0.14 1.29
C TYR A 67 -9.76 -0.16 0.73
N TYR A 68 -8.78 -0.40 1.61
CA TYR A 68 -7.38 -0.58 1.24
C TYR A 68 -6.83 -1.80 1.98
N ASP A 69 -6.51 -2.85 1.21
CA ASP A 69 -6.02 -4.10 1.78
C ASP A 69 -4.52 -4.31 1.68
N ASN A 70 -4.02 -5.09 2.63
CA ASN A 70 -2.65 -5.60 2.72
C ASN A 70 -1.59 -4.50 2.73
N ILE A 71 -1.80 -3.46 3.54
CA ILE A 71 -0.81 -2.41 3.75
C ILE A 71 0.34 -2.96 4.59
N SER A 72 1.57 -2.91 4.07
CA SER A 72 2.80 -3.35 4.75
C SER A 72 3.53 -2.18 5.44
N ASN A 73 4.60 -2.48 6.19
CA ASN A 73 5.49 -1.46 6.76
C ASN A 73 6.13 -0.53 5.71
N ASN A 74 6.19 -0.90 4.43
CA ASN A 74 6.81 -0.07 3.39
C ASN A 74 5.84 1.01 2.86
N PHE A 75 4.61 1.06 3.37
CA PHE A 75 3.62 2.05 2.96
C PHE A 75 4.18 3.48 3.06
N PRO A 76 4.23 4.23 1.93
CA PRO A 76 4.85 5.54 1.92
C PRO A 76 4.00 6.61 2.62
N GLY A 77 2.74 6.30 2.94
CA GLY A 77 1.76 7.27 3.43
C GLY A 77 0.94 7.90 2.30
N GLY A 78 0.29 9.00 2.62
CA GLY A 78 -0.61 9.73 1.72
C GLY A 78 -1.98 9.91 2.37
N LEU A 79 -2.80 10.83 1.86
CA LEU A 79 -4.09 11.11 2.47
C LEU A 79 -5.20 10.35 1.75
N PHE A 80 -5.94 9.49 2.46
CA PHE A 80 -6.98 8.56 2.00
C PHE A 80 -8.35 8.78 2.67
N LYS A 81 -9.02 9.91 2.35
CA LYS A 81 -10.28 10.34 2.97
C LYS A 81 -11.49 9.44 2.69
N ASN A 82 -11.50 8.76 1.55
CA ASN A 82 -12.62 7.93 1.13
C ASN A 82 -12.53 6.49 1.65
N VAL A 83 -11.39 6.11 2.25
CA VAL A 83 -11.16 4.74 2.75
C VAL A 83 -11.68 4.63 4.17
N HIS A 84 -12.52 3.62 4.39
CA HIS A 84 -13.16 3.35 5.68
C HIS A 84 -12.78 1.98 6.26
N THR A 85 -12.32 1.05 5.42
CA THR A 85 -11.86 -0.27 5.85
C THR A 85 -10.40 -0.43 5.44
N VAL A 86 -9.54 -0.73 6.40
CA VAL A 86 -8.10 -0.93 6.17
C VAL A 86 -7.69 -2.29 6.70
N SER A 87 -6.93 -3.05 5.90
CA SER A 87 -6.23 -4.23 6.40
C SER A 87 -4.72 -4.07 6.27
N LEU A 88 -4.02 -4.39 7.36
CA LEU A 88 -2.56 -4.34 7.47
C LEU A 88 -2.02 -5.77 7.45
N PHE A 89 -1.02 -6.02 6.62
CA PHE A 89 -0.33 -7.31 6.56
C PHE A 89 1.17 -7.13 6.34
N ASP A 90 2.01 -7.77 7.16
CA ASP A 90 3.46 -7.84 6.95
C ASP A 90 4.06 -9.12 7.57
N GLU A 91 5.13 -9.63 6.96
CA GLU A 91 5.98 -10.71 7.50
C GLU A 91 6.73 -10.23 8.76
N ARG A 92 6.99 -8.92 8.85
CA ARG A 92 7.66 -8.30 9.99
C ARG A 92 6.65 -7.66 10.95
N PRO A 93 6.96 -7.58 12.26
CA PRO A 93 6.14 -6.83 13.20
C PRO A 93 5.96 -5.37 12.76
N PHE A 94 4.77 -4.82 12.98
CA PHE A 94 4.50 -3.41 12.74
C PHE A 94 5.12 -2.52 13.80
N GLU A 95 5.65 -1.38 13.37
CA GLU A 95 6.26 -0.39 14.25
C GLU A 95 5.28 0.70 14.68
N TYR A 96 5.56 1.36 15.81
CA TYR A 96 4.69 2.42 16.33
C TYR A 96 4.53 3.56 15.32
N GLU A 97 5.63 3.96 14.67
CA GLU A 97 5.67 4.99 13.65
C GLU A 97 4.84 4.61 12.42
N PHE A 98 4.69 3.31 12.14
CA PHE A 98 3.81 2.83 11.09
C PHE A 98 2.33 3.08 11.45
N PHE A 99 1.92 2.78 12.68
CA PHE A 99 0.53 3.08 13.11
C PHE A 99 0.22 4.58 13.11
N LEU A 100 1.18 5.43 13.47
CA LEU A 100 1.03 6.88 13.31
C LEU A 100 0.80 7.27 11.84
N ARG A 101 1.57 6.67 10.93
CA ARG A 101 1.42 6.90 9.49
C ARG A 101 0.05 6.42 8.99
N ILE A 102 -0.44 5.27 9.45
CA ILE A 102 -1.79 4.78 9.14
C ILE A 102 -2.85 5.76 9.64
N ALA A 103 -2.78 6.22 10.89
CA ALA A 103 -3.74 7.17 11.44
C ALA A 103 -3.79 8.49 10.65
N GLN A 104 -2.63 9.03 10.27
CA GLN A 104 -2.55 10.24 9.44
C GLN A 104 -3.08 10.02 8.03
N SER A 105 -2.85 8.82 7.49
CA SER A 105 -3.21 8.49 6.12
C SER A 105 -4.70 8.22 5.96
N PHE A 106 -5.35 7.63 6.97
CA PHE A 106 -6.73 7.16 6.88
C PHE A 106 -7.62 7.76 7.98
N PRO A 107 -7.88 9.08 7.95
CA PRO A 107 -8.53 9.80 9.05
C PRO A 107 -9.99 9.40 9.31
N PHE A 108 -10.65 8.70 8.37
CA PHE A 108 -12.05 8.29 8.47
C PHE A 108 -12.21 6.76 8.49
N THR A 109 -11.18 6.04 8.91
CA THR A 109 -11.23 4.57 9.09
C THR A 109 -12.25 4.20 10.15
N LYS A 110 -13.13 3.24 9.82
CA LYS A 110 -14.11 2.63 10.73
C LYS A 110 -13.67 1.24 11.17
N GLU A 111 -12.98 0.53 10.29
CA GLU A 111 -12.54 -0.85 10.52
C GLU A 111 -11.06 -0.98 10.19
N LEU A 112 -10.29 -1.48 11.16
CA LEU A 112 -8.86 -1.78 11.00
C LEU A 112 -8.62 -3.24 11.36
N THR A 113 -8.20 -4.03 10.37
CA THR A 113 -7.74 -5.40 10.58
C THR A 113 -6.21 -5.42 10.56
N VAL A 114 -5.58 -6.06 11.54
CA VAL A 114 -4.13 -6.16 11.64
C VAL A 114 -3.74 -7.62 11.70
N ALA A 115 -2.89 -8.04 10.78
CA ALA A 115 -2.28 -9.37 10.77
C ALA A 115 -0.77 -9.24 10.59
N ASN A 116 0.00 -9.78 11.53
CA ASN A 116 1.45 -9.88 11.43
C ASN A 116 1.86 -11.32 11.70
N GLU A 117 2.75 -11.86 10.85
CA GLU A 117 3.12 -13.27 10.99
C GLU A 117 4.10 -13.52 12.13
N LYS A 118 4.97 -12.54 12.41
CA LYS A 118 5.96 -12.64 13.47
C LYS A 118 5.55 -11.86 14.69
N PRO A 119 5.75 -12.41 15.91
CA PRO A 119 5.50 -11.68 17.13
C PRO A 119 6.45 -10.48 17.22
N GLN A 120 5.95 -9.38 17.77
CA GLN A 120 6.81 -8.25 18.13
C GLN A 120 7.77 -8.70 19.23
N LYS A 121 9.08 -8.62 18.98
CA LYS A 121 10.08 -8.93 20.01
C LYS A 121 9.94 -7.93 21.15
N ASN A 122 10.00 -8.40 22.41
CA ASN A 122 9.88 -7.60 23.63
C ASN A 122 10.59 -6.25 23.52
N LYS A 123 9.84 -5.21 23.12
CA LYS A 123 10.30 -3.84 23.25
C LYS A 123 10.03 -3.49 24.70
N LEU A 124 11.10 -3.31 25.47
CA LEU A 124 10.99 -2.74 26.81
C LEU A 124 10.28 -1.39 26.64
N TYR A 125 9.01 -1.32 27.04
CA TYR A 125 8.28 -0.07 27.08
C TYR A 125 9.02 0.86 28.03
N ARG A 126 9.88 1.73 27.49
CA ARG A 126 10.34 2.89 28.24
C ARG A 126 9.10 3.78 28.39
N LYS A 127 8.50 3.77 29.57
CA LYS A 127 7.55 4.79 29.98
C LYS A 127 8.25 6.14 29.78
N SER A 128 7.79 6.91 28.81
CA SER A 128 8.08 8.34 28.68
C SER A 128 7.39 9.11 29.79
#